data_AF-A0A6J8D8U9-F1
#
_entry.id   AF-A0A6J8D8U9-F1
#
_cell.length_a   1.000
_cell.length_b   1.000
_cell.length_c   1.000
_cell.angle_alpha   90.00
_cell.angle_beta   90.00
_cell.angle_gamma   90.00
#
_symmetry.space_group_name_H-M   'P 1'
#
loop_
_entity.id
_entity.type
_entity.pdbx_description
1 polymer ?
#
loop_
_entity_poly.entity_id
_entity_poly.type
_entity_poly.pdbx_seq_one_letter_code
_entity_poly.pdbx_strand_id
1 'polypeptide(L)'
;MFIIKNILTKKRLVDIINYRALLAGNPREINRANSMKNEYLDALSPAFYISRTGDCKKVLRDRGYITSTLSSEEEDFPIAYSVLIFKSINQFEILLRSLYRPQKFYCVHADTKMSDVRRKALESIVNCFDNVFMSSQSYDVKWGKIIILLVDITCT
;
A
#
# COMPACT_ATOMS: atom_id res chain seq x y z
N MET A 1 14.70 6.01 21.53
CA MET A 1 13.60 6.98 21.26
C MET A 1 13.99 8.10 20.27
N PHE A 2 15.08 7.99 19.49
CA PHE A 2 15.54 9.05 18.57
C PHE A 2 15.31 8.75 17.07
N ILE A 3 15.08 7.49 16.68
CA ILE A 3 14.90 7.11 15.26
C ILE A 3 13.46 7.37 14.77
N ILE A 4 12.46 7.32 15.67
CA ILE A 4 11.03 7.35 15.30
C ILE A 4 10.54 8.75 14.88
N LYS A 5 11.15 9.82 15.41
CA LYS A 5 10.77 11.20 15.04
C LYS A 5 11.16 11.55 13.60
N ASN A 6 12.15 10.88 13.01
CA ASN A 6 12.71 11.25 11.71
C ASN A 6 11.88 10.82 10.48
N ILE A 7 10.96 9.86 10.62
CA ILE A 7 10.13 9.40 9.50
C ILE A 7 8.97 10.36 9.24
N LEU A 8 8.45 11.01 10.29
CA LEU A 8 7.37 12.00 10.18
C LEU A 8 7.86 13.42 9.85
N THR A 9 9.17 13.68 9.99
CA THR A 9 9.80 15.00 9.70
C THR A 9 10.52 15.05 8.36
N LYS A 10 10.70 13.92 7.67
CA LYS A 10 11.31 13.91 6.33
C LYS A 10 10.31 14.52 5.35
N LYS A 11 10.64 15.70 4.78
CA LYS A 11 9.89 16.28 3.65
C LYS A 11 9.60 15.17 2.65
N ARG A 12 8.35 14.99 2.24
CA ARG A 12 8.01 13.92 1.28
C ARG A 12 8.79 14.20 -0.01
N LEU A 13 9.11 13.16 -0.79
CA LEU A 13 9.70 13.36 -2.13
C LEU A 13 8.89 14.37 -2.96
N VAL A 14 7.57 14.41 -2.71
CA VAL A 14 6.65 15.33 -3.36
C VAL A 14 6.90 16.80 -3.08
N ASP A 15 7.54 17.09 -1.95
CA ASP A 15 7.90 18.44 -1.52
C ASP A 15 9.33 18.82 -1.97
N ILE A 16 10.09 17.87 -2.54
CA ILE A 16 11.51 18.05 -2.90
C ILE A 16 11.74 18.02 -4.42
N ILE A 17 11.00 17.19 -5.15
CA ILE A 17 11.14 16.99 -6.60
C ILE A 17 9.98 17.67 -7.32
N ASN A 18 10.28 18.39 -8.40
CA ASN A 18 9.23 18.94 -9.25
C ASN A 18 8.69 17.85 -10.19
N TYR A 19 7.59 17.21 -9.81
CA TYR A 19 7.02 16.14 -10.63
C TYR A 19 6.50 16.59 -11.97
N ARG A 20 6.00 17.81 -12.12
CA ARG A 20 5.53 18.29 -13.43
C ARG A 20 6.68 18.30 -14.42
N ALA A 21 7.84 18.81 -13.99
CA ALA A 21 9.06 18.80 -14.78
C ALA A 21 9.62 17.38 -14.97
N LEU A 22 9.58 16.53 -13.95
CA LEU A 22 10.01 15.12 -14.06
C LEU A 22 9.16 14.35 -15.09
N LEU A 23 7.83 14.46 -15.02
CA LEU A 23 6.89 13.82 -15.93
C LEU A 23 7.01 14.37 -17.36
N ALA A 24 7.37 15.65 -17.50
CA ALA A 24 7.70 16.27 -18.79
C ALA A 24 9.09 15.87 -19.33
N GLY A 25 9.82 14.99 -18.65
CA GLY A 25 11.12 14.49 -19.11
C GLY A 25 12.29 15.45 -18.88
N ASN A 26 12.18 16.41 -17.96
CA ASN A 26 13.26 17.36 -17.69
C ASN A 26 14.53 16.63 -17.17
N PRO A 27 15.67 16.69 -17.89
CA PRO A 27 16.87 15.94 -17.51
C PRO A 27 17.44 16.33 -16.14
N ARG A 28 17.28 17.58 -15.71
CA ARG A 28 17.78 18.04 -14.40
C ARG A 28 17.01 17.38 -13.27
N GLU A 29 15.68 17.33 -13.38
CA GLU A 29 14.83 16.68 -12.38
C GLU A 29 14.97 15.15 -12.41
N ILE A 30 15.19 14.56 -13.59
CA ILE A 30 15.52 13.12 -13.69
C ILE A 30 16.82 12.81 -12.94
N ASN A 31 17.88 13.59 -13.18
CA ASN A 31 19.17 13.39 -12.50
C ASN A 31 19.05 13.59 -10.98
N ARG A 32 18.25 14.57 -10.56
CA ARG A 32 17.95 14.81 -9.15
C ARG A 32 17.16 13.66 -8.51
N ALA A 33 16.16 13.12 -9.20
CA ALA A 33 15.42 11.97 -8.71
C ALA A 33 16.32 10.73 -8.58
N ASN A 34 17.22 10.52 -9.55
CA ASN A 34 18.18 9.42 -9.54
C ASN A 34 19.17 9.52 -8.38
N SER A 35 19.65 10.72 -8.02
CA SER A 35 20.57 10.89 -6.89
C SER A 35 19.93 10.59 -5.53
N MET A 36 18.60 10.69 -5.42
CA MET A 36 17.84 10.46 -4.19
C MET A 36 17.24 9.05 -4.06
N LYS A 37 17.39 8.19 -5.09
CA LYS A 37 16.71 6.89 -5.18
C LYS A 37 16.97 5.97 -3.98
N ASN A 38 18.22 5.88 -3.53
CA ASN A 38 18.62 4.96 -2.46
C ASN A 38 18.16 5.43 -1.07
N GLU A 39 17.90 6.72 -0.89
CA GLU A 39 17.51 7.30 0.40
C GLU A 39 16.06 7.00 0.79
N TYR A 40 15.24 6.54 -0.17
CA TYR A 40 13.80 6.33 -0.01
C TYR A 40 13.35 4.88 -0.20
N LEU A 41 14.19 4.01 -0.76
CA LEU A 41 13.87 2.59 -0.96
C LEU A 41 13.69 1.82 0.37
N ASP A 42 14.27 2.30 1.47
CA ASP A 42 14.25 1.65 2.80
C ASP A 42 13.29 2.29 3.82
N ALA A 43 12.41 3.20 3.40
CA ALA A 43 11.79 4.11 4.37
C ALA A 43 10.88 3.45 5.42
N LEU A 44 10.24 2.31 5.14
CA LEU A 44 9.25 1.70 6.06
C LEU A 44 9.36 0.17 6.12
N SER A 45 9.71 -0.34 7.30
CA SER A 45 9.79 -1.78 7.58
C SER A 45 8.42 -2.38 7.94
N PRO A 46 8.22 -3.71 7.85
CA PRO A 46 7.00 -4.35 8.35
C PRO A 46 6.67 -4.00 9.82
N ALA A 47 7.69 -3.88 10.66
CA ALA A 47 7.54 -3.51 12.07
C ALA A 47 6.96 -2.09 12.25
N PHE A 48 7.26 -1.16 11.35
CA PHE A 48 6.64 0.16 11.36
C PHE A 48 5.11 0.04 11.29
N TYR A 49 4.59 -0.73 10.33
CA TYR A 49 3.14 -0.90 10.15
C TYR A 49 2.47 -1.55 11.35
N ILE A 50 3.06 -2.62 11.89
CA ILE A 50 2.55 -3.28 13.11
C ILE A 50 2.46 -2.29 14.29
N SER A 51 3.47 -1.44 14.47
CA SER A 51 3.52 -0.50 15.60
C SER A 51 2.57 0.70 15.48
N ARG A 52 2.17 1.06 14.25
CA ARG A 52 1.46 2.33 13.98
C ARG A 52 -0.03 2.16 13.80
N THR A 53 -0.43 1.02 13.27
CA THR A 53 -1.83 0.61 13.06
C THR A 53 -2.61 0.38 14.37
N GLY A 54 -1.97 0.45 15.54
CA GLY A 54 -2.67 0.54 16.82
C GLY A 54 -3.58 1.77 16.97
N ASP A 55 -3.40 2.81 16.15
CA ASP A 55 -4.33 3.94 16.00
C ASP A 55 -4.63 4.14 14.50
N CYS A 56 -5.65 3.43 14.02
CA CYS A 56 -6.02 3.45 12.60
C CYS A 56 -6.41 4.84 12.12
N LYS A 57 -7.16 5.62 12.90
CA LYS A 57 -7.56 7.00 12.51
C LYS A 57 -6.34 7.87 12.25
N LYS A 58 -5.33 7.75 13.11
CA LYS A 58 -4.07 8.47 12.92
C LYS A 58 -3.31 7.99 11.69
N VAL A 59 -3.22 6.68 11.45
CA VAL A 59 -2.55 6.15 10.25
C VAL A 59 -3.25 6.63 8.97
N LEU A 60 -4.56 6.52 8.89
CA LEU A 60 -5.33 6.96 7.72
C LEU A 60 -5.08 8.43 7.40
N ARG A 61 -5.09 9.30 8.42
CA ARG A 61 -4.80 10.73 8.28
C ARG A 61 -3.35 11.00 7.91
N ASP A 62 -2.39 10.46 8.68
CA ASP A 62 -0.96 10.77 8.54
C ASP A 62 -0.41 10.19 7.21
N ARG A 63 -0.98 9.09 6.71
CA ARG A 63 -0.66 8.51 5.41
C ARG A 63 -1.39 9.19 4.26
N GLY A 64 -2.49 9.93 4.52
CA GLY A 64 -3.24 10.67 3.51
C GLY A 64 -4.18 9.79 2.69
N TYR A 65 -4.90 8.88 3.36
CA TYR A 65 -6.00 8.14 2.74
C TYR A 65 -7.20 9.04 2.49
N ILE A 66 -7.88 8.81 1.38
CA ILE A 66 -9.14 9.48 1.05
C ILE A 66 -10.27 8.59 1.59
N THR A 67 -10.85 9.00 2.72
CA THR A 67 -11.87 8.25 3.47
C THR A 67 -13.28 8.79 3.27
N SER A 68 -13.48 9.63 2.25
CA SER A 68 -14.79 10.14 1.83
C SER A 68 -14.94 9.94 0.32
N THR A 69 -16.18 9.70 -0.12
CA THR A 69 -16.52 9.73 -1.54
C THR A 69 -16.20 11.11 -2.13
N LEU A 70 -15.67 11.16 -3.36
CA LEU A 70 -15.32 12.42 -4.02
C LEU A 70 -16.40 12.94 -4.97
N SER A 71 -17.28 12.06 -5.47
CA SER A 71 -18.39 12.41 -6.35
C SER A 71 -19.52 11.37 -6.28
N SER A 72 -20.74 11.76 -6.64
CA SER A 72 -21.88 10.83 -6.70
C SER A 72 -21.66 9.73 -7.74
N GLU A 73 -21.02 10.05 -8.86
CA GLU A 73 -20.72 9.05 -9.90
C GLU A 73 -19.77 7.96 -9.38
N GLU A 74 -18.78 8.32 -8.53
CA GLU A 74 -17.91 7.31 -7.91
C GLU A 74 -18.63 6.51 -6.82
N GLU A 75 -19.65 7.07 -6.17
CA GLU A 75 -20.47 6.40 -5.15
C GLU A 75 -21.39 5.35 -5.79
N ASP A 76 -22.03 5.74 -6.89
CA ASP A 76 -22.99 4.91 -7.64
C ASP A 76 -22.31 3.80 -8.44
N PHE A 77 -20.97 3.80 -8.52
CA PHE A 77 -20.18 2.80 -9.25
C PHE A 77 -19.10 2.15 -8.38
N PRO A 78 -19.48 1.29 -7.41
CA PRO A 78 -18.53 0.58 -6.57
C PRO A 78 -17.70 -0.42 -7.38
N ILE A 79 -16.38 -0.43 -7.14
CA ILE A 79 -15.42 -1.35 -7.79
C ILE A 79 -14.83 -2.29 -6.74
N ALA A 80 -14.74 -3.58 -7.07
CA ALA A 80 -14.04 -4.57 -6.28
C ALA A 80 -12.65 -4.88 -6.87
N TYR A 81 -11.65 -5.05 -6.01
CA TYR A 81 -10.29 -5.42 -6.37
C TYR A 81 -9.86 -6.74 -5.70
N SER A 82 -9.26 -7.64 -6.48
CA SER A 82 -8.44 -8.75 -5.98
C SER A 82 -6.97 -8.33 -6.00
N VAL A 83 -6.29 -8.40 -4.87
CA VAL A 83 -4.88 -7.98 -4.73
C VAL A 83 -4.03 -9.14 -4.20
N LEU A 84 -3.10 -9.61 -5.01
CA LEU A 84 -2.16 -10.68 -4.65
C LEU A 84 -0.85 -10.11 -4.14
N ILE A 85 -0.41 -10.53 -2.95
CA ILE A 85 0.83 -10.03 -2.32
C ILE A 85 1.71 -11.17 -1.79
N PHE A 86 3.02 -11.02 -2.00
CA PHE A 86 4.05 -11.95 -1.47
C PHE A 86 5.23 -11.23 -0.78
N LYS A 87 5.79 -10.16 -1.40
CA LYS A 87 7.08 -9.59 -0.98
C LYS A 87 6.99 -8.30 -0.17
N SER A 88 6.45 -7.22 -0.73
CA SER A 88 6.65 -5.87 -0.21
C SER A 88 5.38 -5.27 0.38
N ILE A 89 5.35 -5.12 1.71
CA ILE A 89 4.26 -4.44 2.43
C ILE A 89 4.22 -2.96 2.09
N ASN A 90 5.38 -2.33 1.88
CA ASN A 90 5.44 -0.91 1.51
C ASN A 90 4.81 -0.67 0.13
N GLN A 91 5.08 -1.54 -0.86
CA GLN A 91 4.43 -1.41 -2.16
C GLN A 91 2.92 -1.64 -2.08
N PHE A 92 2.50 -2.62 -1.28
CA PHE A 92 1.07 -2.84 -1.05
C PHE A 92 0.40 -1.62 -0.41
N GLU A 93 1.00 -1.00 0.61
CA GLU A 93 0.41 0.20 1.21
C GLU A 93 0.33 1.35 0.21
N ILE A 94 1.38 1.57 -0.58
CA ILE A 94 1.39 2.61 -1.61
C ILE A 94 0.28 2.35 -2.64
N LEU A 95 0.14 1.11 -3.10
CA LEU A 95 -0.90 0.69 -4.04
C LEU A 95 -2.30 0.91 -3.43
N LEU A 96 -2.53 0.38 -2.24
CA LEU A 96 -3.80 0.48 -1.53
C LEU A 96 -4.17 1.95 -1.35
N ARG A 97 -3.27 2.78 -0.84
CA ARG A 97 -3.49 4.22 -0.67
C ARG A 97 -3.84 4.95 -1.98
N SER A 98 -3.24 4.53 -3.09
CA SER A 98 -3.50 5.14 -4.40
C SER A 98 -4.89 4.77 -4.95
N LEU A 99 -5.39 3.57 -4.63
CA LEU A 99 -6.65 3.04 -5.13
C LEU A 99 -7.83 3.24 -4.15
N TYR A 100 -7.56 3.32 -2.85
CA TYR A 100 -8.53 3.24 -1.77
C TYR A 100 -9.61 4.31 -1.88
N ARG A 101 -10.87 3.90 -1.82
CA ARG A 101 -12.03 4.75 -1.57
C ARG A 101 -13.02 4.01 -0.66
N PRO A 102 -13.80 4.71 0.17
CA PRO A 102 -14.69 4.06 1.14
C PRO A 102 -15.78 3.19 0.50
N GLN A 103 -16.24 3.52 -0.72
CA GLN A 103 -17.29 2.78 -1.43
C GLN A 103 -16.78 1.58 -2.25
N LYS A 104 -15.46 1.38 -2.34
CA LYS A 104 -14.84 0.27 -3.10
C LYS A 104 -14.58 -0.93 -2.19
N PHE A 105 -14.38 -2.11 -2.74
CA PHE A 105 -14.06 -3.32 -1.97
C PHE A 105 -12.71 -3.89 -2.37
N TYR A 106 -11.96 -4.41 -1.39
CA TYR A 106 -10.60 -4.91 -1.63
C TYR A 106 -10.41 -6.25 -0.93
N CYS A 107 -10.29 -7.33 -1.71
CA CYS A 107 -9.83 -8.60 -1.21
C CYS A 107 -8.32 -8.73 -1.39
N VAL A 108 -7.62 -9.10 -0.32
CA VAL A 108 -6.17 -9.21 -0.30
C VAL A 108 -5.78 -10.67 -0.05
N HIS A 109 -5.12 -11.27 -1.03
CA HIS A 109 -4.53 -12.60 -0.89
C HIS A 109 -3.06 -12.51 -0.51
N ALA A 110 -2.70 -13.10 0.62
CA ALA A 110 -1.31 -13.27 1.02
C ALA A 110 -0.81 -14.68 0.68
N ASP A 111 0.21 -14.75 -0.18
CA ASP A 111 0.90 -15.99 -0.50
C ASP A 111 1.42 -16.68 0.77
N THR A 112 1.29 -18.01 0.86
CA THR A 112 1.74 -18.79 2.04
C THR A 112 3.25 -18.72 2.27
N LYS A 113 4.05 -18.41 1.24
CA LYS A 113 5.50 -18.17 1.38
C LYS A 113 5.83 -16.85 2.08
N MET A 114 4.84 -15.97 2.31
CA MET A 114 5.07 -14.72 3.02
C MET A 114 5.50 -14.99 4.47
N SER A 115 6.55 -14.31 4.94
CA SER A 115 7.01 -14.47 6.32
C SER A 115 5.99 -13.93 7.33
N ASP A 116 5.95 -14.52 8.52
CA ASP A 116 4.98 -14.16 9.57
C ASP A 116 4.97 -12.67 9.92
N VAL A 117 6.15 -12.04 10.00
CA VAL A 117 6.26 -10.61 10.29
C VAL A 117 5.63 -9.76 9.19
N ARG A 118 5.73 -10.17 7.93
CA ARG A 118 5.09 -9.46 6.81
C ARG A 118 3.59 -9.70 6.80
N ARG A 119 3.16 -10.93 7.06
CA ARG A 119 1.73 -11.28 7.17
C ARG A 119 1.05 -10.50 8.29
N LYS A 120 1.66 -10.43 9.47
CA LYS A 120 1.18 -9.60 10.60
C LYS A 120 1.11 -8.12 10.23
N ALA A 121 2.12 -7.59 9.54
CA ALA A 121 2.10 -6.20 9.10
C ALA A 121 0.98 -5.94 8.09
N LEU A 122 0.73 -6.87 7.17
CA LEU A 122 -0.37 -6.81 6.21
C LEU A 122 -1.71 -6.80 6.93
N GLU A 123 -1.95 -7.78 7.80
CA GLU A 123 -3.16 -7.88 8.62
C GLU A 123 -3.41 -6.61 9.43
N SER A 124 -2.35 -6.05 10.02
CA SER A 124 -2.46 -4.81 10.80
C SER A 124 -2.89 -3.61 9.95
N ILE A 125 -2.47 -3.54 8.68
CA ILE A 125 -2.93 -2.51 7.74
C ILE A 125 -4.39 -2.77 7.36
N VAL A 126 -4.71 -4.00 6.96
CA VAL A 126 -6.05 -4.40 6.49
C VAL A 126 -7.11 -4.13 7.55
N ASN A 127 -6.82 -4.45 8.82
CA ASN A 127 -7.72 -4.23 9.95
C ASN A 127 -8.03 -2.75 10.25
N CYS A 128 -7.37 -1.80 9.58
CA CYS A 128 -7.71 -0.38 9.68
C CYS A 128 -8.84 0.08 8.76
N PHE A 129 -9.40 -0.82 7.96
CA PHE A 129 -10.44 -0.51 6.99
C PHE A 129 -11.59 -1.52 7.11
N ASP A 130 -12.82 -1.05 6.97
CA ASP A 130 -14.00 -1.92 7.02
C ASP A 130 -14.24 -2.64 5.69
N ASN A 131 -13.75 -2.07 4.58
CA ASN A 131 -13.96 -2.51 3.20
C ASN A 131 -12.73 -3.15 2.54
N VAL A 132 -11.67 -3.40 3.32
CA VAL A 132 -10.48 -4.15 2.91
C VAL A 132 -10.41 -5.40 3.78
N PHE A 133 -10.28 -6.57 3.18
CA PHE A 133 -10.27 -7.83 3.92
C PHE A 133 -9.28 -8.83 3.33
N MET A 134 -8.84 -9.75 4.19
CA MET A 134 -7.98 -10.86 3.77
C MET A 134 -8.84 -11.96 3.12
N SER A 135 -8.30 -12.59 2.08
CA SER A 135 -8.87 -13.80 1.50
C SER A 135 -8.99 -14.90 2.54
N SER A 136 -10.08 -15.66 2.49
CA SER A 136 -10.37 -16.75 3.42
C SER A 136 -9.36 -17.91 3.34
N GLN A 137 -8.69 -18.07 2.20
CA GLN A 137 -7.68 -19.10 1.98
C GLN A 137 -6.39 -18.48 1.42
N SER A 138 -5.26 -19.03 1.82
CA SER A 138 -3.94 -18.67 1.31
C SER A 138 -3.35 -19.85 0.53
N TYR A 139 -2.66 -19.56 -0.57
CA TYR A 139 -2.06 -20.58 -1.45
C TYR A 139 -0.57 -20.33 -1.65
N ASP A 140 0.19 -21.41 -1.90
CA ASP A 140 1.56 -21.32 -2.38
C ASP A 140 1.54 -21.05 -3.89
N VAL A 141 1.61 -19.78 -4.27
CA VAL A 141 1.43 -19.39 -5.67
C VAL A 141 2.68 -19.78 -6.47
N LYS A 142 2.50 -20.60 -7.50
CA LYS A 142 3.55 -21.00 -8.44
C LYS A 142 3.33 -20.30 -9.77
N TRP A 143 4.38 -19.66 -10.27
CA TRP A 143 4.32 -18.95 -11.54
C TRP A 143 4.00 -19.91 -12.69
N GLY A 144 3.13 -19.50 -13.60
CA GLY A 144 2.68 -20.31 -14.73
C GLY A 144 1.77 -21.49 -14.37
N LYS A 145 1.17 -21.51 -13.16
CA LYS A 145 0.25 -22.55 -12.72
C LYS A 145 -1.15 -22.01 -12.47
N ILE A 146 -2.13 -22.91 -12.54
CA ILE A 146 -3.56 -22.63 -12.34
C ILE A 146 -3.87 -21.99 -10.97
N ILE A 147 -2.98 -22.15 -10.00
CA ILE A 147 -3.12 -21.57 -8.66
C ILE A 147 -3.27 -20.05 -8.69
N ILE A 148 -2.72 -19.36 -9.69
CA ILE A 148 -2.92 -17.91 -9.87
C ILE A 148 -4.41 -17.59 -10.05
N LEU A 149 -5.12 -18.37 -10.88
CA LEU A 149 -6.55 -18.20 -11.09
C LEU A 149 -7.36 -18.55 -9.84
N LEU A 150 -6.99 -19.60 -9.11
CA LEU A 150 -7.69 -20.00 -7.89
C LEU A 150 -7.63 -18.93 -6.79
N VAL A 151 -6.51 -18.22 -6.70
CA VAL A 151 -6.36 -17.09 -5.80
C VAL A 151 -7.39 -16.00 -6.10
N ASP A 152 -7.53 -15.62 -7.37
CA ASP A 152 -8.51 -14.60 -7.79
C ASP A 152 -9.96 -15.06 -7.55
N ILE A 153 -10.26 -16.34 -7.83
CA ILE A 153 -11.59 -16.93 -7.57
C ILE A 153 -11.93 -16.88 -6.07
N THR A 154 -10.95 -17.11 -5.20
CA THR A 154 -11.17 -17.09 -3.74
C THR A 154 -11.48 -15.68 -3.22
N CYS A 155 -11.09 -14.65 -3.97
CA CYS A 155 -11.39 -13.26 -3.68
C CYS A 155 -12.71 -12.75 -4.29
N THR A 156 -13.47 -13.62 -4.97
CA THR A 156 -14.78 -13.33 -5.58
C THR A 156 -15.90 -13.89 -4.72
#